data_AF-A0A4Y9NZ81-F1
#
_entry.id   AF-A0A4Y9NZ81-F1
#
_cell.length_a   1.000
_cell.length_b   1.000
_cell.length_c   1.000
_cell.angle_alpha   90.00
_cell.angle_beta   90.00
_cell.angle_gamma   90.00
#
_symmetry.space_group_name_H-M   'P 1'
#
loop_
_entity.id
_entity.type
_entity.pdbx_description
1 polymer ?
#
loop_
_entity_poly.entity_id
_entity_poly.type
_entity_poly.pdbx_seq_one_letter_code
_entity_poly.pdbx_strand_id
1 'polypeptide(L)'
;MRLSILTLTAIATLFVAAPVNAQRYDPRYPVCMHVYTDGGIGGGGGDYFDCSFTSMPQCRATASGRAASCDVNPYYAPEEPPRRRHKKPH
;
A
#
# COMPACT_ATOMS: atom_id res chain seq x y z
N MET A 1 -5.19 -43.30 13.14
CA MET A 1 -6.03 -42.45 12.26
C MET A 1 -6.55 -41.18 12.92
N ARG A 2 -7.01 -41.17 14.18
CA ARG A 2 -7.56 -39.93 14.79
C ARG A 2 -6.52 -38.85 15.12
N LEU A 3 -5.31 -39.23 15.52
CA LEU A 3 -4.22 -38.28 15.80
C LEU A 3 -3.70 -37.57 14.54
N SER A 4 -3.62 -38.27 13.41
CA SER A 4 -3.12 -37.72 12.14
C SER A 4 -4.03 -36.63 11.56
N ILE A 5 -5.33 -36.72 11.85
CA ILE A 5 -6.33 -35.72 11.44
C ILE A 5 -6.19 -34.46 12.31
N LEU A 6 -5.92 -34.61 13.61
CA LEU A 6 -5.71 -33.49 14.53
C LEU A 6 -4.43 -32.69 14.23
N THR A 7 -3.38 -33.37 13.76
CA THR A 7 -2.14 -32.68 13.34
C THR A 7 -2.33 -31.87 12.06
N LEU A 8 -3.16 -32.35 11.11
CA LEU A 8 -3.45 -31.62 9.88
C LEU A 8 -4.30 -30.36 10.14
N THR A 9 -5.28 -30.43 11.03
CA THR A 9 -6.12 -29.27 11.36
C THR A 9 -5.35 -28.19 12.11
N ALA A 10 -4.35 -28.54 12.92
CA ALA A 10 -3.50 -27.57 13.62
C ALA A 10 -2.56 -26.78 12.69
N ILE A 11 -2.17 -27.35 11.54
CA ILE A 11 -1.31 -26.65 10.55
C ILE A 11 -2.16 -25.70 9.70
N ALA A 12 -3.43 -26.04 9.43
CA ALA A 12 -4.33 -25.22 8.63
C ALA A 12 -4.69 -23.87 9.28
N THR A 13 -4.65 -23.76 10.62
CA THR A 13 -4.99 -22.51 11.33
C THR A 13 -3.86 -21.48 11.37
N LEU A 14 -2.64 -21.83 10.94
CA LEU A 14 -1.50 -20.89 10.89
C LEU A 14 -1.51 -20.01 9.63
N PHE A 15 -2.37 -20.30 8.64
CA PHE A 15 -2.62 -19.42 7.49
C PHE A 15 -3.66 -18.35 7.85
N VAL A 16 -3.40 -17.57 8.90
CA VAL A 16 -4.06 -16.26 9.04
C VAL A 16 -3.43 -15.39 7.95
N ALA A 17 -4.12 -15.28 6.82
CA ALA A 17 -3.76 -14.39 5.74
C ALA A 17 -3.66 -12.96 6.30
N ALA A 18 -2.43 -12.53 6.64
CA ALA A 18 -2.15 -11.10 6.68
C ALA A 18 -2.55 -10.56 5.30
N PRO A 19 -3.15 -9.37 5.21
CA PRO A 19 -3.42 -8.78 3.91
C PRO A 19 -2.08 -8.62 3.20
N VAL A 20 -1.78 -9.54 2.28
CA VAL A 20 -0.84 -9.29 1.19
C VAL A 20 -1.55 -8.26 0.31
N ASN A 21 -1.55 -7.01 0.78
CA ASN A 21 -1.61 -5.87 -0.11
C ASN A 21 -0.33 -5.99 -0.90
N ALA A 22 -0.36 -6.71 -2.01
CA ALA A 22 0.77 -6.91 -2.90
C ALA A 22 1.30 -5.53 -3.31
N GLN A 23 2.29 -5.02 -2.56
CA GLN A 23 3.20 -3.88 -2.70
C GLN A 23 2.82 -2.70 -3.63
N ARG A 24 1.54 -2.46 -3.89
CA ARG A 24 1.09 -1.43 -4.84
C ARG A 24 0.87 -0.09 -4.15
N TYR A 25 0.41 -0.12 -2.90
CA TYR A 25 0.09 1.09 -2.14
C TYR A 25 0.76 1.07 -0.77
N ASP A 26 1.55 2.11 -0.47
CA ASP A 26 2.11 2.35 0.88
C ASP A 26 1.16 3.26 1.65
N PRO A 27 0.49 2.77 2.73
CA PRO A 27 -0.50 3.55 3.48
C PRO A 27 0.08 4.75 4.21
N ARG A 28 1.42 4.90 4.27
CA ARG A 28 2.09 6.06 4.88
C ARG A 28 2.08 7.30 3.99
N TYR A 29 1.85 7.14 2.68
CA TYR A 29 1.94 8.24 1.73
C TYR A 29 0.56 8.56 1.13
N PRO A 30 0.16 9.85 1.10
CA PRO A 30 -1.15 10.27 0.60
C PRO A 30 -1.27 10.26 -0.94
N VAL A 31 -0.16 10.20 -1.67
CA VAL A 31 -0.15 10.29 -3.14
C VAL A 31 0.73 9.19 -3.72
N CYS A 32 0.25 8.60 -4.82
CA CYS A 32 0.95 7.57 -5.57
C CYS A 32 1.10 7.96 -7.04
N MET A 33 2.25 7.64 -7.63
CA MET A 33 2.50 7.79 -9.05
C MET A 33 2.30 6.44 -9.75
N HIS A 34 1.40 6.37 -10.71
CA HIS A 34 1.17 5.20 -11.55
C HIS A 34 2.01 5.33 -12.82
N VAL A 35 3.02 4.48 -12.98
CA VAL A 35 3.90 4.49 -14.14
C VAL A 35 3.44 3.42 -15.13
N TYR A 36 3.07 3.87 -16.32
CA TYR A 36 2.71 3.03 -17.44
C TYR A 36 3.99 2.58 -18.13
N THR A 37 4.26 1.28 -18.11
CA THR A 37 5.39 0.72 -18.88
C THR A 37 4.83 0.02 -20.10
N ASP A 38 5.31 0.39 -21.28
CA ASP A 38 4.98 -0.39 -22.46
C ASP A 38 5.67 -1.75 -22.35
N GLY A 39 4.90 -2.82 -22.56
CA GLY A 39 5.45 -4.15 -22.68
C GLY A 39 6.32 -4.20 -23.93
N GLY A 40 7.64 -4.01 -23.78
CA GLY A 40 8.61 -4.16 -24.86
C GLY A 40 8.53 -5.54 -25.53
N ILE A 41 9.35 -5.76 -26.57
CA ILE A 41 9.37 -6.98 -27.40
C ILE A 41 9.67 -8.22 -26.53
N GLY A 42 8.64 -8.79 -25.91
CA GLY A 42 8.78 -9.75 -24.80
C GLY A 42 7.61 -9.75 -23.81
N GLY A 43 6.72 -8.75 -23.86
CA GLY A 43 5.41 -8.79 -23.19
C GLY A 43 5.44 -8.72 -21.65
N GLY A 44 6.55 -8.25 -21.06
CA GLY A 44 6.78 -8.21 -19.61
C GLY A 44 6.67 -6.84 -18.96
N GLY A 45 6.09 -5.84 -19.62
CA GLY A 45 5.84 -4.52 -19.02
C GLY A 45 4.55 -4.54 -18.20
N GLY A 46 4.63 -4.20 -16.92
CA GLY A 46 3.49 -4.07 -16.02
C GLY A 46 3.46 -2.68 -15.42
N ASP A 47 2.28 -2.07 -15.35
CA ASP A 47 2.15 -0.79 -14.69
C ASP A 47 2.42 -0.95 -13.18
N TYR A 48 3.25 -0.06 -12.63
CA TYR A 48 3.61 -0.06 -11.21
C TYR A 48 3.23 1.26 -10.54
N PHE A 49 3.06 1.20 -9.23
CA PHE A 49 2.72 2.36 -8.40
C PHE A 49 3.89 2.69 -7.49
N ASP A 50 4.31 3.95 -7.49
CA ASP A 50 5.30 4.51 -6.57
C ASP A 50 4.58 5.44 -5.57
N CYS A 51 4.35 4.93 -4.37
CA CYS A 51 3.69 5.63 -3.28
C CYS A 51 4.72 6.17 -2.29
N SER A 52 5.52 7.15 -2.71
CA SER A 52 6.52 7.82 -1.89
C SER A 52 6.31 9.33 -1.78
N PHE A 53 5.15 9.82 -2.26
CA PHE A 53 4.85 11.25 -2.38
C PHE A 53 3.89 11.71 -1.29
N THR A 54 4.18 12.89 -0.73
CA THR A 54 3.32 13.53 0.28
C THR A 54 2.40 14.60 -0.32
N SER A 55 2.60 14.98 -1.59
CA SER A 55 1.80 16.00 -2.25
C SER A 55 1.67 15.79 -3.77
N MET A 56 0.53 16.23 -4.32
CA MET A 56 0.24 16.13 -5.76
C MET A 56 1.23 16.92 -6.63
N PRO A 57 1.66 18.15 -6.27
CA PRO A 57 2.66 18.89 -7.04
C PRO A 57 4.01 18.18 -7.09
N GLN A 58 4.45 17.57 -5.99
CA GLN A 58 5.71 16.81 -5.94
C GLN A 58 5.65 15.57 -6.84
N CYS A 59 4.52 14.85 -6.81
CA CYS A 59 4.29 13.72 -7.72
C CYS A 59 4.31 14.19 -9.18
N ARG A 60 3.57 15.25 -9.53
CA ARG A 60 3.50 15.77 -10.92
C ARG A 60 4.84 16.27 -11.45
N ALA A 61 5.65 16.89 -10.59
CA ALA A 61 7.00 17.29 -10.95
C ALA A 61 7.86 16.08 -11.34
N THR A 62 7.70 14.96 -10.64
CA THR A 62 8.43 13.71 -10.90
C THR A 62 7.86 12.92 -12.08
N ALA A 63 6.53 12.96 -12.27
CA ALA A 63 5.85 12.35 -13.40
C ALA A 63 6.08 13.09 -14.72
N SER A 64 6.51 14.35 -14.67
CA SER A 64 6.78 15.17 -15.85
C SER A 64 7.81 14.48 -16.77
N GLY A 65 7.45 14.34 -18.05
CA GLY A 65 8.29 13.67 -19.05
C GLY A 65 8.28 12.13 -18.99
N ARG A 66 7.45 11.53 -18.14
CA ARG A 66 7.26 10.07 -18.06
C ARG A 66 5.84 9.70 -18.48
N ALA A 67 5.64 8.47 -18.95
CA ALA A 67 4.32 7.89 -19.09
C ALA A 67 3.79 7.53 -17.69
N ALA A 68 3.34 8.52 -16.92
CA ALA A 68 2.86 8.31 -15.56
C ALA A 68 1.70 9.26 -15.17
N SER A 69 0.79 8.79 -14.32
CA SER A 69 -0.25 9.60 -13.67
C SER A 69 -0.01 9.69 -12.16
N CYS A 70 -0.64 10.67 -11.52
CA CYS A 70 -0.58 10.86 -10.06
C CYS A 70 -1.99 10.81 -9.49
N ASP A 71 -2.20 9.96 -8.50
CA ASP A 71 -3.49 9.66 -7.91
C ASP A 71 -3.43 9.70 -6.38
N VAL A 72 -4.55 10.05 -5.74
CA VAL A 72 -4.65 10.04 -4.27
C VAL A 72 -4.66 8.59 -3.79
N ASN A 73 -3.89 8.29 -2.75
CA ASN A 73 -3.86 6.96 -2.16
C ASN A 73 -5.10 6.74 -1.29
N PRO A 74 -6.02 5.83 -1.66
CA PRO A 74 -7.22 5.55 -0.87
C PRO A 74 -6.90 4.85 0.47
N TYR A 75 -5.70 4.27 0.61
CA TYR A 75 -5.25 3.58 1.82
C TYR A 75 -4.50 4.49 2.79
N TYR A 76 -4.35 5.77 2.47
CA TYR A 76 -3.68 6.70 3.36
C TYR A 76 -4.52 6.98 4.61
N ALA A 77 -4.00 6.57 5.76
CA ALA A 77 -4.57 6.85 7.06
C ALA A 77 -3.71 7.89 7.76
N PRO A 78 -4.10 9.19 7.78
CA PRO A 78 -3.34 10.19 8.52
C PRO A 78 -3.35 9.82 10.01
N GLU A 79 -2.18 9.86 10.64
CA GLU A 79 -2.08 9.68 12.09
C GLU A 79 -2.88 10.80 12.78
N GLU A 80 -3.90 10.42 13.55
CA GLU A 80 -4.71 11.37 14.29
C GLU A 80 -3.81 12.04 15.34
N PRO A 81 -3.71 13.39 15.38
CA PRO A 81 -2.86 14.04 16.36
C PRO A 81 -3.31 13.65 17.76
N PRO A 82 -2.38 13.43 18.72
CA PRO A 82 -2.74 13.01 20.06
C PRO A 82 -3.73 14.03 20.63
N ARG A 83 -4.95 13.57 20.94
CA ARG A 83 -6.00 14.43 21.49
C ARG A 83 -5.44 15.09 22.74
N ARG A 84 -5.21 16.40 22.69
CA ARG A 84 -4.73 17.16 23.84
C ARG A 84 -5.76 16.99 24.95
N ARG A 85 -5.42 16.17 25.95
CA ARG A 85 -6.23 15.98 27.14
C ARG A 85 -6.29 17.33 27.84
N HIS A 86 -7.37 18.07 27.63
CA HIS A 86 -7.61 19.35 28.28
C HIS A 86 -7.73 19.07 29.78
N LYS A 87 -6.64 19.28 30.52
CA LYS A 87 -6.68 19.22 31.97
C LYS A 87 -7.48 20.43 32.42
N LYS A 88 -8.71 20.20 32.89
CA LYS A 88 -9.47 21.23 33.59
C LYS A 88 -8.65 21.68 34.81
N PRO A 89 -8.38 22.98 35.00
CA PRO A 89 -7.87 23.48 36.27
C PRO A 89 -8.95 23.24 37.33
N HIS A 90 -8.52 22.81 38.52
CA HIS A 90 -9.35 22.76 39.73
C HIS A 90 -9.35 24.12 40.42
#